data_AF-A0A849R912-F1
#
_entry.id   AF-A0A849R912-F1
#
_cell.length_a   1.000
_cell.length_b   1.000
_cell.length_c   1.000
_cell.angle_alpha   90.00
_cell.angle_beta   90.00
_cell.angle_gamma   90.00
#
_symmetry.space_group_name_H-M   'P 1'
#
loop_
_entity.id
_entity.type
_entity.pdbx_description
1 polymer ?
#
loop_
_entity_poly.entity_id
_entity_poly.type
_entity_poly.pdbx_seq_one_letter_code
_entity_poly.pdbx_strand_id
1 'polypeptide(L)' 'MTKQYRIEKDSMGELQVPSDALYAAQTQRAIDNFPVSGLAMPPAFI' A
#
# COMPACT_ATOMS: atom_id res chain seq x y z
N MET A 1 -10.47 5.01 -16.48
CA MET A 1 -9.67 3.86 -16.02
C MET A 1 -10.21 3.46 -14.65
N THR A 2 -11.01 2.41 -14.58
CA THR A 2 -11.53 1.87 -13.31
C THR A 2 -10.34 1.33 -12.52
N LYS A 3 -10.06 1.87 -11.33
CA LYS A 3 -9.03 1.28 -10.46
C LYS A 3 -9.48 -0.11 -10.04
N GLN A 4 -8.75 -1.13 -10.47
CA GLN A 4 -8.99 -2.51 -10.07
C GLN A 4 -8.17 -2.82 -8.82
N TYR A 5 -8.79 -3.51 -7.87
CA TYR A 5 -8.19 -3.84 -6.57
C TYR A 5 -8.18 -5.36 -6.37
N ARG A 6 -7.17 -5.85 -5.65
CA ARG A 6 -7.12 -7.21 -5.08
C ARG A 6 -7.28 -7.13 -3.57
N ILE A 7 -7.83 -8.19 -2.97
CA ILE A 7 -7.92 -8.30 -1.51
C ILE A 7 -6.66 -9.02 -1.01
N GLU A 8 -5.97 -8.39 -0.08
CA GLU A 8 -4.79 -8.92 0.61
C GLU A 8 -5.09 -9.09 2.09
N LYS A 9 -4.41 -10.05 2.73
CA LYS A 9 -4.62 -10.39 4.15
C LYS A 9 -3.31 -10.33 4.93
N ASP A 10 -3.32 -9.66 6.07
CA ASP A 10 -2.27 -9.72 7.08
C ASP A 10 -2.85 -10.15 8.45
N SER A 11 -2.06 -10.09 9.53
CA SER A 11 -2.51 -10.44 10.88
C SER A 11 -3.57 -9.49 11.45
N MET A 12 -3.75 -8.31 10.85
CA MET A 12 -4.73 -7.31 11.25
C MET A 12 -6.03 -7.40 10.42
N GLY A 13 -6.11 -8.31 9.46
CA GLY A 13 -7.31 -8.57 8.65
C GLY A 13 -7.08 -8.41 7.15
N GLU A 14 -8.17 -8.18 6.43
CA GLU A 14 -8.18 -8.03 4.98
C GLU A 14 -8.26 -6.56 4.57
N LEU A 15 -7.64 -6.20 3.44
CA LEU A 15 -7.67 -4.85 2.89
C LEU A 15 -7.51 -4.84 1.35
N GLN A 16 -7.88 -3.73 0.72
CA GLN A 16 -7.78 -3.56 -0.73
C GLN A 16 -6.41 -3.01 -1.13
N VAL A 17 -5.73 -3.71 -2.03
CA VAL A 17 -4.47 -3.26 -2.63
C VAL A 17 -4.70 -3.02 -4.13
N PRO A 18 -4.20 -1.93 -4.73
CA PRO A 18 -4.28 -1.72 -6.17
C PRO A 18 -3.72 -2.93 -6.92
N SER A 19 -4.43 -3.38 -7.96
CA SER A 19 -4.06 -4.56 -8.73
C SER A 19 -2.72 -4.42 -9.47
N ASP A 20 -2.31 -3.20 -9.77
CA ASP A 20 -1.05 -2.82 -10.42
C ASP A 20 0.10 -2.57 -9.42
N ALA A 21 -0.19 -2.52 -8.11
CA ALA A 21 0.83 -2.33 -7.09
C ALA A 21 1.69 -3.60 -6.93
N LEU A 22 3.01 -3.41 -6.96
CA LEU A 22 3.99 -4.48 -6.72
C LEU A 22 4.15 -4.81 -5.23
N TYR A 23 3.61 -3.98 -4.33
CA TYR A 23 3.61 -4.21 -2.88
C TYR A 23 2.35 -4.96 -2.41
N ALA A 24 2.30 -5.35 -1.13
CA ALA A 24 1.23 -6.16 -0.54
C ALA A 24 0.54 -5.48 0.68
N ALA A 25 -0.17 -6.27 1.50
CA ALA A 25 -0.99 -5.82 2.63
C ALA A 25 -0.30 -4.79 3.54
N GLN A 26 0.90 -5.09 4.03
CA GLN A 26 1.56 -4.26 5.04
C GLN A 26 1.95 -2.88 4.51
N THR A 27 2.44 -2.80 3.27
CA THR A 27 2.78 -1.52 2.64
C THR A 27 1.52 -0.68 2.41
N GLN A 28 0.43 -1.29 1.95
CA GLN A 28 -0.84 -0.58 1.81
C GLN A 28 -1.34 -0.05 3.15
N ARG A 29 -1.26 -0.86 4.21
CA ARG A 29 -1.62 -0.42 5.57
C ARG A 29 -0.75 0.73 6.05
N ALA A 30 0.54 0.75 5.71
CA ALA A 30 1.41 1.88 6.01
C ALA A 30 1.00 3.15 5.25
N ILE A 31 0.60 3.03 3.98
CA ILE A 31 0.07 4.15 3.18
C ILE A 31 -1.20 4.71 3.84
N ASP A 32 -2.13 3.84 4.27
CA ASP A 32 -3.39 4.25 4.89
C ASP A 32 -3.18 4.90 6.28
N ASN A 33 -2.23 4.39 7.07
CA ASN A 33 -2.00 4.82 8.45
C ASN A 33 -1.06 6.03 8.59
N PHE A 34 -0.17 6.27 7.63
CA PHE A 34 0.85 7.33 7.70
C PHE A 34 0.76 8.33 6.54
N PRO A 35 -0.37 9.02 6.32
CA PRO A 35 -0.51 10.04 5.28
C PRO A 35 0.15 11.36 5.70
N VAL A 36 1.47 11.35 5.90
CA VAL A 36 2.23 12.50 6.39
C VAL A 36 3.10 13.06 5.27
N SER A 37 3.03 14.38 5.03
CA SER A 37 3.89 15.17 4.12
C SER A 37 3.87 14.84 2.62
N GLY A 38 3.43 13.64 2.23
CA GLY A 38 3.46 13.18 0.83
C GLY A 38 4.87 12.85 0.31
N LEU A 39 5.88 12.83 1.17
CA LEU A 39 7.25 12.48 0.82
C LEU A 39 7.41 10.95 0.77
N ALA A 40 8.07 10.46 -0.30
CA ALA A 40 8.47 9.07 -0.42
C ALA A 40 9.85 8.83 0.24
N MET A 41 10.18 7.55 0.48
CA MET A 41 11.54 7.15 0.84
C MET A 41 12.53 7.66 -0.21
N PRO A 42 13.65 8.30 0.19
CA PRO A 42 14.65 8.73 -0.78
C PRO A 42 15.20 7.53 -1.54
N PRO A 43 15.42 7.62 -2.87
CA PRO A 43 15.87 6.48 -3.68
C PRO A 43 17.18 5.84 -3.22
N ALA A 44 18.02 6.56 -2.49
CA ALA A 44 19.24 6.02 -1.89
C ALA A 44 18.99 4.94 -0.81
N PHE A 45 17.76 4.79 -0.33
CA PHE A 45 17.36 3.86 0.72
C PHE A 45 16.37 2.77 0.24
N ILE A 46 16.14 2.66 -1.07
CA ILE A 46 15.24 1.67 -1.71
C ILE A 46 16.09 0.67 -2.48
#